data_AF-A0A949YLC4-F1
#
_entry.id   AF-A0A949YLC4-F1
#
_cell.length_a   1.000
_cell.length_b   1.000
_cell.length_c   1.000
_cell.angle_alpha   90.00
_cell.angle_beta   90.00
_cell.angle_gamma   90.00
#
_symmetry.space_group_name_H-M   'P 1'
#
loop_
_entity.id
_entity.type
_entity.pdbx_description
1 polymer ?
#
loop_
_entity_poly.entity_id
_entity_poly.type
_entity_poly.pdbx_seq_one_letter_code
_entity_poly.pdbx_strand_id
1 'polypeptide(L)'
;MPDRKTPFERALALAALSGFKIALGPAFLAASRRSPNTGSWALAALGEMLLDKIGVFPPRFRPALLIPHALSGAWVARESLKRDGIDDPTGPVLGAVVAAGVSCVAPMTRIALHKGLGISNAWLGLGEDYLALRLGTEATDVTMSQVSEIARDAIDDLRGRAVPSLPALSIPAAAGPP
;
A
#
# COMPACT_ATOMS: atom_id res chain seq x y z
N MET A 1 -24.97 13.33 1.34
CA MET A 1 -23.82 14.12 0.85
C MET A 1 -22.58 13.51 1.47
N PRO A 2 -21.61 12.99 0.69
CA PRO A 2 -20.34 12.58 1.28
C PRO A 2 -19.62 13.84 1.76
N ASP A 3 -19.25 13.83 3.05
CA ASP A 3 -18.53 14.91 3.69
C ASP A 3 -17.16 15.02 3.02
N ARG A 4 -16.90 16.13 2.32
CA ARG A 4 -15.61 16.34 1.64
C ARG A 4 -14.59 16.63 2.72
N LYS A 5 -13.74 15.64 3.03
CA LYS A 5 -12.59 15.81 3.92
C LYS A 5 -11.77 17.01 3.51
N THR A 6 -11.27 17.74 4.50
CA THR A 6 -10.41 18.89 4.24
C THR A 6 -9.10 18.43 3.55
N PRO A 7 -8.45 19.29 2.76
CA PRO A 7 -7.17 18.99 2.11
C PRO A 7 -6.12 18.36 3.04
N PHE A 8 -6.10 18.88 4.26
CA PHE A 8 -5.20 18.45 5.31
C PHE A 8 -5.58 17.10 5.89
N GLU A 9 -6.86 16.86 6.19
CA GLU A 9 -7.35 15.53 6.60
C GLU A 9 -7.08 14.46 5.55
N ARG A 10 -7.26 14.78 4.26
CA ARG A 10 -6.92 13.87 3.17
C ARG A 10 -5.44 13.54 3.17
N ALA A 11 -4.58 14.56 3.29
CA ALA A 11 -3.14 14.39 3.33
C ALA A 11 -2.70 13.52 4.52
N LEU A 12 -3.28 13.76 5.70
CA LEU A 12 -3.04 12.96 6.90
C LEU A 12 -3.57 11.53 6.77
N ALA A 13 -4.76 11.33 6.20
CA ALA A 13 -5.31 10.00 5.97
C ALA A 13 -4.45 9.20 5.01
N LEU A 14 -3.98 9.81 3.92
CA LEU A 14 -3.07 9.17 2.98
C LEU A 14 -1.68 8.90 3.59
N ALA A 15 -1.19 9.78 4.47
CA ALA A 15 0.03 9.54 5.23
C ALA A 15 -0.14 8.41 6.26
N ALA A 16 -1.29 8.34 6.94
CA ALA A 16 -1.64 7.23 7.83
C ALA A 16 -1.69 5.90 7.06
N LEU A 17 -2.29 5.88 5.87
CA LEU A 17 -2.29 4.71 4.99
C LEU A 17 -0.89 4.31 4.56
N SER A 18 0.00 5.28 4.34
CA SER A 18 1.43 5.03 4.10
C SER A 18 2.16 4.45 5.31
N GLY A 19 1.75 4.81 6.53
CA GLY A 19 2.26 4.21 7.76
C GLY A 19 1.80 2.76 7.94
N PHE A 20 0.63 2.46 7.39
CA PHE A 20 0.07 1.12 7.36
C PHE A 20 0.83 0.21 6.39
N LYS A 21 1.02 0.69 5.15
CA LYS A 21 1.79 0.06 4.07
C LYS A 21 2.48 1.16 3.27
N ILE A 22 3.81 1.10 3.14
CA ILE A 22 4.67 2.11 2.51
C ILE A 22 4.16 2.52 1.13
N ALA A 23 3.70 1.55 0.32
CA ALA A 23 3.25 1.77 -1.05
C ALA A 23 1.75 2.11 -1.18
N LEU A 24 0.95 1.91 -0.13
CA LEU A 24 -0.50 2.10 -0.20
C LEU A 24 -0.89 3.59 -0.29
N GLY A 25 -0.28 4.44 0.53
CA GLY A 25 -0.46 5.90 0.46
C GLY A 25 -0.13 6.46 -0.93
N PRO A 26 1.06 6.17 -1.48
CA PRO A 26 1.43 6.54 -2.84
C PRO A 26 0.51 5.98 -3.93
N ALA A 27 0.06 4.73 -3.82
CA ALA A 27 -0.83 4.11 -4.79
C ALA A 27 -2.18 4.83 -4.86
N PHE A 28 -2.77 5.14 -3.70
CA PHE A 28 -4.02 5.91 -3.64
C PHE A 28 -3.82 7.34 -4.17
N LEU A 29 -2.73 7.99 -3.81
CA LEU A 29 -2.40 9.32 -4.32
C LEU A 29 -2.22 9.30 -5.86
N ALA A 30 -1.52 8.31 -6.41
CA ALA A 30 -1.32 8.14 -7.84
C ALA A 30 -2.64 7.85 -8.58
N ALA A 31 -3.48 6.98 -8.02
CA ALA A 31 -4.81 6.67 -8.54
C ALA A 31 -5.69 7.92 -8.64
N SER A 32 -5.72 8.75 -7.58
CA SER A 32 -6.46 10.02 -7.57
C SER A 32 -5.99 11.00 -8.66
N ARG A 33 -4.74 10.87 -9.12
CA ARG A 33 -4.11 11.75 -10.11
C ARG A 33 -4.18 11.20 -11.54
N ARG A 34 -4.73 9.99 -11.74
CA ARG A 34 -4.70 9.27 -13.03
C ARG A 34 -3.30 9.27 -13.65
N SER A 35 -2.29 8.97 -12.83
CA SER A 35 -0.89 9.01 -13.24
C SER A 35 -0.50 7.76 -14.04
N PRO A 36 0.38 7.85 -15.05
CA PRO A 36 0.91 6.68 -15.75
C PRO A 36 1.67 5.70 -14.84
N ASN A 37 2.18 6.16 -13.69
CA ASN A 37 2.90 5.30 -12.73
C ASN A 37 1.98 4.58 -11.73
N THR A 38 0.66 4.68 -11.88
CA THR A 38 -0.31 4.07 -10.96
C THR A 38 -0.14 2.55 -10.89
N GLY A 39 0.12 1.87 -12.01
CA GLY A 39 0.32 0.42 -12.05
C GLY A 39 1.51 -0.05 -11.20
N SER A 40 2.64 0.65 -11.25
CA SER A 40 3.82 0.31 -10.45
C SER A 40 3.58 0.45 -8.95
N TRP A 41 2.87 1.50 -8.53
CA TRP A 41 2.54 1.72 -7.11
C TRP A 41 1.45 0.77 -6.63
N ALA A 42 0.46 0.46 -7.47
CA ALA A 42 -0.56 -0.53 -7.17
C ALA A 42 0.06 -1.93 -6.98
N LEU A 43 1.00 -2.30 -7.85
CA LEU A 43 1.73 -3.56 -7.73
C LEU A 43 2.62 -3.59 -6.49
N ALA A 44 3.30 -2.49 -6.17
CA ALA A 44 4.04 -2.37 -4.92
C ALA A 44 3.13 -2.50 -3.69
N ALA A 45 1.94 -1.87 -3.70
CA ALA A 45 0.97 -1.98 -2.62
C ALA A 45 0.42 -3.41 -2.49
N LEU A 46 0.05 -4.06 -3.60
CA LEU A 46 -0.39 -5.47 -3.60
C LEU A 46 0.71 -6.42 -3.14
N GLY A 47 1.94 -6.20 -3.61
CA GLY A 47 3.11 -6.97 -3.20
C GLY A 47 3.41 -6.82 -1.72
N GLU A 48 3.33 -5.60 -1.20
CA GLU A 48 3.45 -5.31 0.23
C GLU A 48 2.33 -5.96 1.05
N MET A 49 1.07 -5.90 0.60
CA MET A 49 -0.05 -6.59 1.25
C MET A 49 0.12 -8.11 1.27
N LEU A 50 0.62 -8.70 0.18
CA LEU A 50 0.86 -10.14 0.08
C LEU A 50 2.04 -10.58 0.95
N LEU A 51 3.14 -9.82 0.94
CA LEU A 51 4.33 -10.07 1.76
C LEU A 51 4.03 -9.97 3.26
N ASP A 52 3.18 -9.01 3.66
CA ASP A 52 2.74 -8.86 5.05
C ASP A 52 1.89 -10.07 5.53
N LYS A 53 1.21 -10.77 4.61
CA LYS A 53 0.37 -11.93 4.95
C LYS A 53 1.15 -13.25 5.01
N ILE A 54 2.24 -13.37 4.25
CA ILE A 54 3.10 -14.57 4.22
C ILE A 54 4.08 -14.60 5.40
N GLY A 55 4.14 -13.52 6.22
CA GLY A 55 4.97 -13.46 7.42
C GLY A 55 6.46 -13.39 7.11
N VAL A 56 6.82 -13.03 5.87
CA VAL A 56 8.22 -12.85 5.43
C VAL A 56 8.89 -11.74 6.25
N PHE A 57 8.11 -10.75 6.70
CA PHE A 57 8.55 -9.79 7.70
C PHE A 57 8.24 -10.31 9.11
N PRO A 58 9.25 -10.72 9.90
CA PRO A 58 9.02 -11.03 11.30
C PRO A 58 8.55 -9.77 12.04
N PRO A 59 7.73 -9.88 13.10
CA PRO A 59 7.27 -8.75 13.93
C PRO A 59 8.41 -8.26 14.84
N ARG A 60 9.56 -7.97 14.26
CA ARG A 60 10.67 -7.33 14.94
C ARG A 60 10.50 -5.85 14.69
N PHE A 61 9.89 -5.19 15.68
CA PHE A 61 9.83 -3.74 15.83
C PHE A 61 11.25 -3.18 15.65
N ARG A 62 11.61 -2.84 14.41
CA ARG A 62 12.90 -2.28 14.07
C ARG A 62 12.64 -0.84 13.66
N PRO A 63 13.14 0.16 14.40
CA PRO A 63 13.01 1.56 14.02
C PRO A 63 13.56 1.86 12.62
N ALA A 64 14.38 0.97 12.04
CA ALA A 64 14.80 1.02 10.65
C ALA A 64 13.65 0.98 9.63
N LEU A 65 12.49 0.40 9.96
CA LEU A 65 11.30 0.43 9.10
C LEU A 65 10.52 1.74 9.21
N LEU A 66 10.78 2.59 10.22
CA LEU A 66 10.13 3.90 10.34
C LEU A 66 10.58 4.88 9.26
N ILE A 67 11.82 4.74 8.79
CA ILE A 67 12.41 5.62 7.77
C ILE A 67 11.59 5.59 6.48
N PRO A 68 11.33 4.42 5.84
CA PRO A 68 10.53 4.40 4.62
C PRO A 68 9.06 4.80 4.83
N HIS A 69 8.42 4.44 5.96
CA HIS A 69 7.05 4.88 6.27
C HIS A 69 6.96 6.41 6.45
N ALA A 70 7.91 7.00 7.18
CA ALA A 70 7.97 8.43 7.41
C ALA A 70 8.24 9.20 6.11
N LEU A 71 9.17 8.72 5.27
CA LEU A 71 9.47 9.33 3.98
C LEU A 71 8.27 9.27 3.03
N SER A 72 7.62 8.12 2.95
CA SER A 72 6.43 7.94 2.11
C SER A 72 5.26 8.79 2.64
N GLY A 73 5.03 8.81 3.96
CA GLY A 73 4.02 9.68 4.59
C GLY A 73 4.27 11.17 4.37
N ALA A 74 5.53 11.61 4.47
CA ALA A 74 5.91 12.99 4.20
C ALA A 74 5.66 13.37 2.73
N TRP A 75 6.09 12.50 1.82
CA TRP A 75 5.93 12.70 0.38
C TRP A 75 4.45 12.76 -0.01
N VAL A 76 3.66 11.80 0.46
CA VAL A 76 2.23 11.73 0.18
C VAL A 76 1.49 12.93 0.76
N ALA A 77 1.80 13.37 1.98
CA ALA A 77 1.16 14.54 2.58
C ALA A 77 1.51 15.83 1.83
N ARG A 78 2.80 16.03 1.50
CA ARG A 78 3.27 17.17 0.71
C ARG A 78 2.52 17.27 -0.62
N GLU A 79 2.47 16.14 -1.31
CA GLU A 79 1.97 16.08 -2.67
C GLU A 79 0.42 16.12 -2.68
N SER A 80 -0.25 15.59 -1.66
CA SER A 80 -1.69 15.77 -1.46
C SER A 80 -2.08 17.23 -1.18
N LEU A 81 -1.32 17.96 -0.34
CA LEU A 81 -1.59 19.36 -0.02
C LEU A 81 -1.29 20.30 -1.20
N LYS A 82 -0.17 20.06 -1.89
CA LYS A 82 0.22 20.80 -3.08
C LYS A 82 -0.84 20.75 -4.18
N ARG A 83 -1.57 19.62 -4.29
CA ARG A 83 -2.70 19.47 -5.23
C ARG A 83 -3.83 20.47 -4.96
N ASP A 84 -4.07 20.78 -3.68
CA ASP A 84 -5.12 21.70 -3.27
C ASP A 84 -4.62 23.16 -3.16
N GLY A 85 -3.41 23.44 -3.69
CA GLY A 85 -2.81 24.77 -3.71
C GLY A 85 -2.23 25.22 -2.36
N ILE A 86 -2.12 24.30 -1.39
CA ILE A 86 -1.59 24.59 -0.05
C ILE A 86 -0.11 24.21 -0.02
N ASP A 87 0.75 25.22 0.07
CA ASP A 87 2.21 25.04 0.21
C ASP A 87 2.62 25.30 1.67
N ASP A 88 2.21 24.38 2.55
CA ASP A 88 2.54 24.43 3.98
C ASP A 88 3.69 23.45 4.29
N PRO A 89 4.85 23.94 4.78
CA PRO A 89 5.99 23.10 5.15
C PRO A 89 5.74 22.19 6.35
N THR A 90 4.69 22.43 7.15
CA THR A 90 4.32 21.57 8.28
C THR A 90 3.61 20.29 7.86
N GLY A 91 2.90 20.31 6.73
CA GLY A 91 2.15 19.17 6.20
C GLY A 91 3.00 17.91 5.96
N PRO A 92 4.16 18.00 5.30
CA PRO A 92 5.09 16.87 5.13
C PRO A 92 5.60 16.32 6.47
N VAL A 93 5.91 17.19 7.44
CA VAL A 93 6.42 16.78 8.76
C VAL A 93 5.33 16.02 9.53
N LEU A 94 4.11 16.54 9.55
CA LEU A 94 2.97 15.89 10.18
C LEU A 94 2.62 14.57 9.48
N GLY A 95 2.70 14.52 8.14
CA GLY A 95 2.57 13.29 7.37
C GLY A 95 3.61 12.24 7.77
N ALA A 96 4.87 12.64 7.93
CA ALA A 96 5.95 11.76 8.38
C ALA A 96 5.68 11.17 9.77
N VAL A 97 5.30 12.04 10.71
CA VAL A 97 5.02 11.67 12.11
C VAL A 97 3.81 10.74 12.19
N VAL A 98 2.73 11.06 11.48
CA VAL A 98 1.53 10.22 11.45
C VAL A 98 1.84 8.87 10.83
N ALA A 99 2.55 8.80 9.70
CA ALA A 99 2.92 7.54 9.09
C ALA A 99 3.80 6.68 10.01
N ALA A 100 4.83 7.28 10.63
CA ALA A 100 5.67 6.59 11.60
C ALA A 100 4.87 6.11 12.82
N GLY A 101 3.99 6.94 13.37
CA GLY A 101 3.13 6.60 14.49
C GLY A 101 2.19 5.44 14.17
N VAL A 102 1.52 5.48 13.02
CA VAL A 102 0.60 4.42 12.58
C VAL A 102 1.35 3.09 12.37
N SER A 103 2.56 3.13 11.79
CA SER A 103 3.39 1.94 11.60
C SER A 103 3.81 1.26 12.92
N CYS A 104 3.86 2.02 14.03
CA CYS A 104 4.12 1.49 15.36
C CYS A 104 2.89 0.83 15.99
N VAL A 105 1.69 1.38 15.75
CA VAL A 105 0.45 0.94 16.41
C VAL A 105 -0.11 -0.34 15.77
N ALA A 106 -0.06 -0.46 14.45
CA ALA A 106 -0.57 -1.63 13.72
C ALA A 106 -0.04 -3.00 14.22
N PRO A 107 1.27 -3.20 14.44
CA PRO A 107 1.77 -4.46 14.99
C PRO A 107 1.36 -4.68 16.46
N MET A 108 1.23 -3.62 17.25
CA MET A 108 0.81 -3.73 18.67
C MET A 108 -0.65 -4.16 18.79
N THR A 109 -1.55 -3.59 17.98
CA THR A 109 -2.96 -3.99 17.96
C THR A 109 -3.10 -5.43 17.49
N ARG A 110 -2.35 -5.86 16.48
CA ARG A 110 -2.35 -7.24 15.97
C ARG A 110 -1.96 -8.25 17.06
N ILE A 111 -0.91 -7.97 17.84
CA ILE A 111 -0.46 -8.84 18.94
C ILE A 111 -1.47 -8.87 20.09
N ALA A 112 -2.03 -7.72 20.47
CA ALA A 112 -3.01 -7.62 21.55
C ALA A 112 -4.33 -8.34 21.20
N LEU A 113 -4.80 -8.19 19.97
CA LEU A 113 -6.09 -8.72 19.52
C LEU A 113 -6.04 -10.24 19.28
N HIS A 114 -4.93 -10.75 18.75
CA HIS A 114 -4.68 -12.19 18.64
C HIS A 114 -4.62 -12.86 20.04
N LYS A 115 -3.95 -12.22 21.01
CA LYS A 115 -3.86 -12.74 22.38
C LYS A 115 -5.17 -12.58 23.18
N GLY A 116 -5.97 -11.55 22.90
CA GLY A 116 -7.18 -11.21 23.66
C GLY A 116 -8.46 -11.86 23.17
N LEU A 117 -8.63 -12.09 21.86
CA LEU A 117 -9.89 -12.57 21.27
C LEU A 117 -9.79 -13.95 20.60
N GLY A 118 -8.60 -14.55 20.50
CA GLY A 118 -8.40 -15.87 19.87
C GLY A 118 -8.74 -15.93 18.38
N ILE A 119 -8.93 -14.77 17.73
CA ILE A 119 -9.26 -14.67 16.31
C ILE A 119 -7.99 -14.98 15.50
N SER A 120 -8.12 -15.86 14.50
CA SER A 120 -7.03 -16.21 13.60
C SER A 120 -6.43 -14.97 12.93
N ASN A 121 -5.09 -14.91 12.88
CA ASN A 121 -4.33 -13.83 12.23
C ASN A 121 -4.76 -13.57 10.77
N ALA A 122 -5.31 -14.58 10.09
CA ALA A 122 -5.78 -14.45 8.71
C ALA A 122 -7.02 -13.54 8.58
N TRP A 123 -7.96 -13.62 9.52
CA TRP A 123 -9.19 -12.83 9.50
C TRP A 123 -8.94 -11.39 9.93
N LEU A 124 -8.07 -11.17 10.91
CA LEU A 124 -7.66 -9.84 11.34
C LEU A 124 -6.95 -9.08 10.22
N GLY A 125 -6.03 -9.74 9.50
CA GLY A 125 -5.36 -9.14 8.35
C GLY A 125 -6.32 -8.78 7.20
N LEU A 126 -7.37 -9.57 6.97
CA LEU A 126 -8.40 -9.23 5.97
C LEU A 126 -9.24 -8.01 6.37
N GLY A 127 -9.62 -7.92 7.65
CA GLY A 127 -10.36 -6.75 8.16
C GLY A 127 -9.52 -5.48 8.10
N GLU A 128 -8.24 -5.60 8.42
CA GLU A 128 -7.24 -4.55 8.32
C GLU A 128 -7.04 -4.06 6.87
N ASP A 129 -6.89 -4.98 5.93
CA ASP A 129 -6.81 -4.68 4.50
C ASP A 129 -8.07 -3.98 3.97
N TYR A 130 -9.25 -4.45 4.37
CA TYR A 130 -10.53 -3.83 3.99
C TYR A 130 -10.67 -2.41 4.56
N LEU A 131 -10.29 -2.22 5.82
CA LEU A 131 -10.35 -0.91 6.47
C LEU A 131 -9.38 0.08 5.83
N ALA A 132 -8.16 -0.35 5.54
CA ALA A 132 -7.16 0.46 4.84
C ALA A 132 -7.63 0.83 3.42
N LEU A 133 -8.19 -0.12 2.69
CA LEU A 133 -8.76 0.14 1.36
C LEU A 133 -9.91 1.15 1.46
N ARG A 134 -10.87 0.96 2.36
CA ARG A 134 -12.03 1.83 2.54
C ARG A 134 -11.62 3.26 2.90
N LEU A 135 -10.69 3.41 3.85
CA LEU A 135 -10.14 4.71 4.25
C LEU A 135 -9.42 5.39 3.09
N GLY A 136 -8.70 4.63 2.25
CA GLY A 136 -8.03 5.14 1.05
C GLY A 136 -9.00 5.65 0.00
N THR A 137 -10.06 4.90 -0.28
CA THR A 137 -11.11 5.34 -1.22
C THR A 137 -11.84 6.58 -0.73
N GLU A 138 -12.12 6.67 0.56
CA GLU A 138 -12.79 7.81 1.16
C GLU A 138 -11.89 9.05 1.20
N ALA A 139 -10.59 8.87 1.46
CA ALA A 139 -9.63 9.97 1.43
C ALA A 139 -9.40 10.50 0.00
N THR A 140 -9.34 9.62 -1.00
CA THR A 140 -8.98 10.01 -2.37
C THR A 140 -10.16 10.30 -3.29
N ASP A 141 -11.39 10.10 -2.81
CA ASP A 141 -12.62 10.18 -3.62
C ASP A 141 -12.57 9.23 -4.85
N VAL A 142 -11.81 8.14 -4.72
CA VAL A 142 -11.66 7.07 -5.73
C VAL A 142 -12.59 5.93 -5.32
N THR A 143 -13.33 5.39 -6.27
CA THR A 143 -14.26 4.28 -6.01
C THR A 143 -13.55 2.93 -5.88
N MET A 144 -14.15 1.98 -5.14
CA MET A 144 -13.62 0.62 -5.06
C MET A 144 -13.53 -0.09 -6.42
N SER A 145 -14.43 0.24 -7.36
CA SER A 145 -14.36 -0.27 -8.74
C SER A 145 -13.11 0.24 -9.45
N GLN A 146 -12.78 1.53 -9.33
CA GLN A 146 -11.56 2.10 -9.91
C GLN A 146 -10.30 1.49 -9.27
N VAL A 147 -10.29 1.28 -7.97
CA VAL A 147 -9.18 0.58 -7.29
C VAL A 147 -9.05 -0.86 -7.79
N SER A 148 -10.17 -1.56 -7.98
CA SER A 148 -10.19 -2.92 -8.52
C SER A 148 -9.73 -2.98 -9.99
N GLU A 149 -10.08 -1.99 -10.81
CA GLU A 149 -9.60 -1.88 -12.19
C GLU A 149 -8.09 -1.65 -12.22
N ILE A 150 -7.59 -0.68 -11.45
CA ILE A 150 -6.16 -0.39 -11.31
C ILE A 150 -5.39 -1.63 -10.83
N ALA A 151 -5.95 -2.37 -9.87
CA ALA A 151 -5.34 -3.60 -9.37
C ALA A 151 -5.31 -4.70 -10.44
N ARG A 152 -6.39 -4.87 -11.22
CA ARG A 152 -6.44 -5.81 -12.35
C ARG A 152 -5.43 -5.44 -13.43
N ASP A 153 -5.40 -4.18 -13.84
CA ASP A 153 -4.48 -3.68 -14.86
C ASP A 153 -3.02 -3.88 -14.42
N ALA A 154 -2.70 -3.64 -13.15
CA ALA A 154 -1.37 -3.88 -12.60
C ALA A 154 -0.98 -5.38 -12.62
N ILE A 155 -1.93 -6.28 -12.32
CA ILE A 155 -1.71 -7.74 -12.39
C ILE A 155 -1.56 -8.21 -13.83
N ASP A 156 -2.36 -7.67 -14.76
CA ASP A 156 -2.30 -8.01 -16.17
C ASP A 156 -1.02 -7.48 -16.84
N ASP A 157 -0.55 -6.29 -16.47
CA ASP A 157 0.76 -5.76 -16.88
C ASP A 157 1.90 -6.64 -16.34
N LEU A 158 1.83 -7.07 -15.07
CA LEU A 158 2.80 -8.03 -14.52
C LEU A 158 2.82 -9.35 -15.31
N ARG A 159 1.63 -9.89 -15.58
CA ARG A 159 1.48 -11.11 -16.38
C ARG A 159 2.09 -10.92 -17.77
N GLY A 160 1.81 -9.79 -18.42
CA GLY A 160 2.37 -9.43 -19.72
C GLY A 160 3.90 -9.32 -19.71
N ARG A 161 4.49 -8.85 -18.60
CA ARG A 161 5.95 -8.73 -18.41
C ARG A 161 6.64 -10.01 -17.93
N ALA A 162 5.93 -10.93 -17.28
CA ALA A 162 6.47 -12.21 -16.82
C ALA A 162 6.49 -13.27 -17.94
N VAL A 163 5.48 -13.24 -18.82
CA VAL A 163 5.36 -14.16 -19.97
C VAL A 163 6.51 -14.10 -21.02
N PRO A 164 7.29 -13.01 -21.23
CA PRO A 164 8.45 -13.05 -22.11
C PRO A 164 9.69 -13.70 -21.47
N SER A 165 9.65 -14.04 -20.18
CA SER A 165 10.85 -14.45 -19.41
C SER A 165 10.88 -15.93 -19.00
N LEU A 166 10.05 -16.79 -19.61
CA LEU A 166 10.35 -18.21 -19.63
C LEU A 166 11.35 -18.46 -20.76
N PRO A 167 12.66 -18.68 -20.49
CA PRO A 167 13.50 -19.30 -21.50
C PRO A 167 12.81 -20.61 -21.89
N ALA A 168 12.60 -20.82 -23.19
CA ALA A 168 12.18 -22.11 -23.70
C ALA A 168 13.17 -23.15 -23.16
N LEU A 169 12.73 -23.90 -22.14
CA LEU A 169 13.45 -25.01 -21.57
C LEU A 169 13.66 -26.00 -22.72
N SER A 170 14.83 -25.87 -23.35
CA SER A 170 15.29 -26.74 -24.41
C SER A 170 15.64 -28.05 -23.74
N ILE A 171 14.64 -28.91 -23.56
CA ILE A 171 14.85 -30.28 -23.12
C ILE A 171 15.70 -30.92 -24.23
N PRO A 172 16.92 -31.42 -23.95
CA PRO A 172 17.66 -32.15 -24.95
C PRO A 172 16.83 -33.38 -25.32
N ALA A 173 16.45 -33.45 -26.60
CA ALA A 173 15.75 -34.60 -27.15
C ALA A 173 16.57 -35.86 -26.83
N ALA A 174 15.94 -36.79 -26.12
CA ALA A 174 16.47 -38.11 -25.85
C ALA A 174 16.85 -38.76 -27.19
N ALA A 175 18.15 -38.84 -27.46
CA ALA A 175 18.69 -39.63 -28.55
C ALA A 175 18.73 -41.10 -28.11
N GLY A 176 18.00 -41.93 -28.81
CA GLY A 176 18.22 -43.37 -28.85
C GLY A 176 17.38 -44.00 -29.95
N PRO A 177 17.72 -45.20 -30.44
CA PRO A 177 19.04 -45.76 -30.78
C PRO A 177 19.07 -46.21 -32.27
N PRO A 178 20.16 -46.78 -32.81
CA PRO A 178 20.05 -47.71 -33.94
C PRO A 178 19.71 -49.14 -33.49
#